data_AF-A0A941PMJ2-F1
#
_entry.id   AF-A0A941PMJ2-F1
#
_cell.length_a   1.000
_cell.length_b   1.000
_cell.length_c   1.000
_cell.angle_alpha   90.00
_cell.angle_beta   90.00
_cell.angle_gamma   90.00
#
_symmetry.space_group_name_H-M   'P 1'
#
loop_
_entity.id
_entity.type
_entity.pdbx_description
1 polymer ?
#
loop_
_entity_poly.entity_id
_entity_poly.type
_entity_poly.pdbx_seq_one_letter_code
_entity_poly.pdbx_strand_id
1 'polypeptide(L)'
;MFGVRTKSALLVDFDNVIGMTGGEIATRIPNWLAWLEDGGFDARRRKRTFAVKRVYWNPLNERYRAAFETAGFEAFACRAIAKEKKSSADIVMTLDAVDIASDVRGLKEVILMTSDTDFVPVVNRLQVRNLNVAAMGNDENSTAAIYREYADDLILRSAFRAAFDYQRPKARFFKSGAPAPAPTPAPRAPKPPPERSVASAIDLAADRVVDAAKGALGAQLSRQSVVRALHGVPGFSTTGASAWLSQGSYKRLLLAIAKKRRDALRLYAYRNGGVCVAYLSNDEA
;
A
#
# COMPACT_ATOMS: atom_id res chain seq x y z
N MET A 1 18.11 -15.10 14.37
CA MET A 1 18.10 -13.81 13.64
C MET A 1 16.67 -13.29 13.65
N PHE A 2 16.32 -12.34 14.53
CA PHE A 2 14.96 -11.80 14.58
C PHE A 2 14.76 -10.93 13.34
N GLY A 3 13.97 -11.41 12.37
CA GLY A 3 13.66 -10.66 11.16
C GLY A 3 13.00 -9.33 11.49
N VAL A 4 13.48 -8.24 10.89
CA VAL A 4 12.93 -6.89 11.07
C VAL A 4 11.45 -6.90 10.68
N ARG A 5 10.57 -6.52 11.62
CA ARG A 5 9.13 -6.40 11.37
C ARG A 5 8.81 -5.00 10.85
N THR A 6 7.92 -4.92 9.86
CA THR A 6 7.40 -3.65 9.34
C THR A 6 6.45 -3.05 10.38
N LYS A 7 6.75 -1.84 10.84
CA LYS A 7 5.85 -1.09 11.73
C LYS A 7 4.68 -0.55 10.91
N SER A 8 3.48 -1.05 11.18
CA SER A 8 2.29 -0.79 10.36
C SER A 8 1.15 -0.21 11.20
N ALA A 9 0.24 0.51 10.53
CA ALA A 9 -1.05 0.90 11.07
C ALA A 9 -2.14 0.12 10.32
N LEU A 10 -3.16 -0.35 11.03
CA LEU A 10 -4.30 -1.07 10.46
C LEU A 10 -5.58 -0.28 10.70
N LEU A 11 -6.26 0.09 9.62
CA LEU A 11 -7.51 0.85 9.65
C LEU A 11 -8.59 0.04 8.95
N VAL A 12 -9.66 -0.29 9.68
CA VAL A 12 -10.72 -1.18 9.23
C VAL A 12 -12.04 -0.42 9.09
N ASP A 13 -12.55 -0.35 7.88
CA ASP A 13 -13.91 0.05 7.58
C ASP A 13 -14.81 -1.18 7.77
N PHE A 14 -15.42 -1.26 8.94
CA PHE A 14 -16.15 -2.45 9.34
C PHE A 14 -17.39 -2.69 8.49
N ASP A 15 -18.12 -1.63 8.12
CA ASP A 15 -19.36 -1.75 7.34
C ASP A 15 -19.09 -2.31 5.94
N ASN A 16 -17.98 -1.91 5.31
CA ASN A 16 -17.57 -2.47 4.03
C ASN A 16 -17.08 -3.92 4.17
N VAL A 17 -16.30 -4.23 5.21
CA VAL A 17 -15.69 -5.56 5.38
C VAL A 17 -16.68 -6.61 5.90
N ILE A 18 -17.65 -6.24 6.75
CA ILE A 18 -18.61 -7.19 7.32
C ILE A 18 -19.49 -7.83 6.23
N GLY A 19 -19.95 -7.04 5.26
CA GLY A 19 -20.74 -7.53 4.13
C GLY A 19 -19.99 -8.55 3.28
N MET A 20 -18.67 -8.37 3.14
CA MET A 20 -17.81 -9.25 2.33
C MET A 20 -17.46 -10.58 3.04
N THR A 21 -17.60 -10.62 4.36
CA THR A 21 -17.04 -11.69 5.21
C THR A 21 -18.10 -12.53 5.90
N GLY A 22 -19.39 -12.24 5.71
CA GLY A 22 -20.47 -12.99 6.36
C GLY A 22 -20.44 -12.90 7.89
N GLY A 23 -19.82 -11.85 8.46
CA GLY A 23 -19.69 -11.66 9.90
C GLY A 23 -18.43 -12.27 10.53
N GLU A 24 -17.66 -13.09 9.82
CA GLU A 24 -16.46 -13.74 10.37
C GLU A 24 -15.36 -12.75 10.78
N ILE A 25 -15.36 -11.54 10.19
CA ILE A 25 -14.50 -10.44 10.62
C ILE A 25 -14.57 -10.19 12.13
N ALA A 26 -15.75 -10.36 12.75
CA ALA A 26 -15.97 -10.09 14.17
C ALA A 26 -15.76 -11.32 15.07
N THR A 27 -15.85 -12.55 14.53
CA THR A 27 -15.77 -13.79 15.33
C THR A 27 -14.40 -14.47 15.24
N ARG A 28 -13.62 -14.20 14.19
CA ARG A 28 -12.32 -14.83 13.90
C ARG A 28 -11.15 -13.86 13.98
N ILE A 29 -11.27 -12.80 14.81
CA ILE A 29 -10.25 -11.73 14.94
C ILE A 29 -8.82 -12.24 15.11
N PRO A 30 -8.54 -13.18 16.04
CA PRO A 30 -7.18 -13.67 16.23
C PRO A 30 -6.57 -14.30 14.97
N ASN A 31 -7.38 -14.98 14.15
CA ASN A 31 -6.92 -15.75 12.99
C ASN A 31 -6.49 -14.82 11.86
N TRP A 32 -7.40 -13.95 11.42
CA TRP A 32 -7.11 -13.05 10.31
C TRP A 32 -6.10 -11.96 10.71
N LEU A 33 -6.08 -11.54 11.98
CA LEU A 33 -5.05 -10.61 12.47
C LEU A 33 -3.66 -11.27 12.43
N ALA A 34 -3.54 -12.51 12.90
CA ALA A 34 -2.28 -13.25 12.82
C ALA A 34 -1.80 -13.45 11.38
N TRP A 35 -2.74 -13.69 10.45
CA TRP A 35 -2.45 -13.79 9.02
C TRP A 35 -1.90 -12.49 8.44
N LEU A 36 -2.46 -11.33 8.80
CA LEU A 36 -1.93 -10.02 8.41
C LEU A 36 -0.52 -9.79 8.99
N GLU A 37 -0.32 -10.11 10.27
CA GLU A 37 0.97 -9.99 10.96
C GLU A 37 2.08 -10.82 10.31
N ASP A 38 1.75 -12.03 9.83
CA ASP A 38 2.69 -12.91 9.15
C ASP A 38 2.81 -12.64 7.63
N GLY A 39 2.12 -11.61 7.14
CA GLY A 39 2.20 -11.17 5.74
C GLY A 39 1.53 -12.14 4.78
N GLY A 40 0.37 -12.67 5.15
CA GLY A 40 -0.38 -13.63 4.34
C GLY A 40 -0.81 -13.12 2.96
N PHE A 41 -1.04 -11.81 2.83
CA PHE A 41 -1.33 -11.13 1.55
C PHE A 41 -0.08 -10.64 0.81
N ASP A 42 1.06 -10.59 1.50
CA ASP A 42 2.26 -9.95 1.01
C ASP A 42 3.11 -10.98 0.24
N ALA A 43 3.33 -10.74 -1.05
CA ALA A 43 4.17 -11.61 -1.88
C ALA A 43 5.60 -11.74 -1.33
N ARG A 44 6.09 -10.72 -0.62
CA ARG A 44 7.41 -10.71 0.04
C ARG A 44 7.37 -11.30 1.45
N ARG A 45 6.19 -11.72 1.94
CA ARG A 45 5.96 -12.28 3.27
C ARG A 45 6.57 -11.44 4.40
N ARG A 46 6.53 -10.10 4.26
CA ARG A 46 7.05 -9.22 5.31
C ARG A 46 6.19 -9.39 6.54
N LYS A 47 6.82 -9.64 7.68
CA LYS A 47 6.14 -9.65 8.97
C LYS A 47 5.86 -8.23 9.45
N ARG A 48 4.79 -8.05 10.21
CA ARG A 48 4.32 -6.75 10.68
C ARG A 48 4.28 -6.68 12.19
N THR A 49 4.31 -5.47 12.70
CA THR A 49 3.94 -5.14 14.06
C THR A 49 3.02 -3.95 13.99
N PHE A 50 1.79 -4.14 14.44
CA PHE A 50 0.77 -3.09 14.40
C PHE A 50 0.98 -2.14 15.56
N ALA A 51 1.43 -0.92 15.25
CA ALA A 51 1.53 0.16 16.21
C ALA A 51 0.17 0.82 16.48
N VAL A 52 -0.73 0.74 15.50
CA VAL A 52 -2.10 1.25 15.57
C VAL A 52 -3.03 0.22 14.95
N LYS A 53 -4.18 -0.02 15.60
CA LYS A 53 -5.28 -0.85 15.11
C LYS A 53 -6.58 -0.10 15.40
N ARG A 54 -7.26 0.36 14.36
CA ARG A 54 -8.54 1.07 14.50
C ARG A 54 -9.61 0.42 13.64
N VAL A 55 -10.83 0.41 14.16
CA VAL A 55 -12.02 -0.05 13.46
C VAL A 55 -13.08 1.04 13.53
N TYR A 56 -13.70 1.33 12.38
CA TYR A 56 -14.69 2.38 12.22
C TYR A 56 -16.01 1.76 11.76
N TRP A 57 -17.11 2.15 12.39
CA TRP A 57 -18.43 1.64 12.01
C TRP A 57 -19.57 2.61 12.24
N ASN A 58 -20.69 2.34 11.59
CA ASN A 58 -21.99 2.85 11.99
C ASN A 58 -22.31 2.43 13.44
N PRO A 59 -22.85 3.32 14.30
CA PRO A 59 -23.27 3.00 15.68
C PRO A 59 -24.18 1.76 15.84
N LEU A 60 -24.89 1.32 14.80
CA LEU A 60 -25.67 0.08 14.82
C LEU A 60 -24.81 -1.19 15.02
N ASN A 61 -23.50 -1.10 14.76
CA ASN A 61 -22.53 -2.18 14.93
C ASN A 61 -21.82 -2.16 16.30
N GLU A 62 -22.25 -1.31 17.23
CA GLU A 62 -21.58 -1.12 18.54
C GLU A 62 -21.45 -2.42 19.36
N ARG A 63 -22.35 -3.37 19.13
CA ARG A 63 -22.31 -4.71 19.74
C ARG A 63 -20.99 -5.47 19.53
N TYR A 64 -20.20 -5.11 18.50
CA TYR A 64 -18.91 -5.76 18.22
C TYR A 64 -17.72 -5.14 18.96
N ARG A 65 -17.90 -4.02 19.68
CA ARG A 65 -16.83 -3.30 20.42
C ARG A 65 -15.95 -4.21 21.26
N ALA A 66 -16.58 -4.98 22.16
CA ALA A 66 -15.85 -5.80 23.12
C ALA A 66 -14.89 -6.79 22.44
N ALA A 67 -15.28 -7.39 21.31
CA ALA A 67 -14.44 -8.34 20.58
C ALA A 67 -13.20 -7.67 19.97
N PHE A 68 -13.37 -6.48 19.39
CA PHE A 68 -12.28 -5.71 18.79
C PHE A 68 -11.34 -5.12 19.84
N GLU A 69 -11.88 -4.54 20.92
CA GLU A 69 -11.06 -3.97 22.01
C GLU A 69 -10.25 -5.05 22.73
N THR A 70 -10.83 -6.24 22.94
CA THR A 70 -10.09 -7.40 23.48
C THR A 70 -8.93 -7.80 22.56
N ALA A 71 -9.09 -7.66 21.25
CA ALA A 71 -8.03 -7.87 20.26
C ALA A 71 -7.09 -6.66 20.11
N GLY A 72 -7.24 -5.62 20.95
CA GLY A 72 -6.40 -4.43 21.01
C GLY A 72 -6.67 -3.39 19.92
N PHE A 73 -7.88 -3.33 19.38
CA PHE A 73 -8.32 -2.25 18.49
C PHE A 73 -8.92 -1.10 19.29
N GLU A 74 -8.74 0.13 18.81
CA GLU A 74 -9.58 1.26 19.18
C GLU A 74 -10.80 1.27 18.25
N ALA A 75 -12.01 1.28 18.81
CA ALA A 75 -13.26 1.23 18.04
C ALA A 75 -13.99 2.58 18.02
N PHE A 76 -14.33 3.06 16.82
CA PHE A 76 -14.93 4.37 16.58
C PHE A 76 -16.34 4.23 15.98
N ALA A 77 -17.34 4.59 16.79
CA ALA A 77 -18.73 4.69 16.35
C ALA A 77 -18.96 6.02 15.63
N CYS A 78 -19.06 5.96 14.30
CA CYS A 78 -19.05 7.13 13.44
C CYS A 78 -20.48 7.52 13.03
N ARG A 79 -21.06 8.49 13.75
CA ARG A 79 -22.41 9.00 13.43
C ARG A 79 -22.37 9.96 12.24
N ALA A 80 -23.23 9.74 11.26
CA ALA A 80 -23.46 10.71 10.20
C ALA A 80 -24.18 11.97 10.72
N ILE A 81 -23.74 13.14 10.23
CA ILE A 81 -24.36 14.44 10.54
C ILE A 81 -25.60 14.67 9.68
N ALA A 82 -25.50 14.36 8.37
CA ALA A 82 -26.62 14.45 7.44
C ALA A 82 -27.54 13.22 7.59
N LYS A 83 -28.86 13.45 7.62
CA LYS A 83 -29.87 12.39 7.78
C LYS A 83 -29.83 11.32 6.68
N GLU A 84 -29.39 11.69 5.48
CA GLU A 84 -29.33 10.79 4.32
C GLU A 84 -28.08 9.89 4.31
N LYS A 85 -27.02 10.25 5.05
CA LYS A 85 -25.81 9.43 5.13
C LYS A 85 -25.92 8.45 6.28
N LYS A 86 -25.56 7.18 6.03
CA LYS A 86 -25.64 6.11 7.04
C LYS A 86 -24.57 6.22 8.13
N SER A 87 -23.35 6.64 7.78
CA SER A 87 -22.20 6.72 8.70
C SER A 87 -21.20 7.78 8.24
N SER A 88 -20.41 8.34 9.15
CA SER A 88 -19.26 9.22 8.83
C SER A 88 -17.91 8.48 8.81
N ALA A 89 -17.93 7.14 8.90
CA ALA A 89 -16.73 6.29 9.04
C ALA A 89 -15.65 6.61 8.00
N ASP A 90 -16.01 6.74 6.71
CA ASP A 90 -15.04 7.00 5.63
C ASP A 90 -14.25 8.29 5.87
N ILE A 91 -14.94 9.34 6.34
CA ILE A 91 -14.32 10.65 6.61
C ILE A 91 -13.42 10.57 7.83
N VAL A 92 -13.90 9.96 8.93
CA VAL A 92 -13.12 9.80 10.17
C VAL A 92 -11.87 8.96 9.91
N MET A 93 -12.03 7.82 9.22
CA MET A 93 -10.92 6.96 8.83
C MET A 93 -9.92 7.65 7.91
N THR A 94 -10.39 8.51 6.99
CA THR A 94 -9.53 9.30 6.11
C THR A 94 -8.67 10.30 6.89
N LEU A 95 -9.27 11.06 7.81
CA LEU A 95 -8.56 12.01 8.66
C LEU A 95 -7.52 11.29 9.52
N ASP A 96 -7.94 10.21 10.18
CA ASP A 96 -7.06 9.39 11.01
C ASP A 96 -5.90 8.80 10.22
N ALA A 97 -6.11 8.35 8.98
CA ALA A 97 -5.02 7.83 8.16
C ALA A 97 -3.92 8.88 7.92
N VAL A 98 -4.32 10.13 7.67
CA VAL A 98 -3.38 11.24 7.45
C VAL A 98 -2.67 11.65 8.75
N ASP A 99 -3.38 11.66 9.87
CA ASP A 99 -2.82 12.00 11.19
C ASP A 99 -1.86 10.93 11.69
N ILE A 100 -2.24 9.65 11.60
CA ILE A 100 -1.37 8.50 11.93
C ILE A 100 -0.09 8.54 11.10
N ALA A 101 -0.19 8.90 9.81
CA ALA A 101 0.95 9.06 8.93
C ALA A 101 1.83 10.28 9.27
N SER A 102 1.36 11.20 10.11
CA SER A 102 2.13 12.33 10.65
C SER A 102 2.78 11.97 11.99
N ASP A 103 2.00 11.37 12.88
CA ASP A 103 2.31 11.34 14.31
C ASP A 103 3.05 10.06 14.72
N VAL A 104 2.81 8.94 14.04
CA VAL A 104 3.41 7.66 14.40
C VAL A 104 4.86 7.60 13.90
N ARG A 105 5.80 7.92 14.79
CA ARG A 105 7.24 7.87 14.47
C ARG A 105 7.65 6.49 13.97
N GLY A 106 8.35 6.48 12.83
CA GLY A 106 8.91 5.27 12.24
C GLY A 106 7.88 4.35 11.57
N LEU A 107 6.64 4.81 11.38
CA LEU A 107 5.65 4.10 10.58
C LEU A 107 6.19 3.84 9.16
N LYS A 108 5.95 2.64 8.63
CA LYS A 108 6.41 2.23 7.31
C LYS A 108 5.28 1.83 6.38
N GLU A 109 4.12 1.52 6.93
CA GLU A 109 3.00 0.99 6.18
C GLU A 109 1.67 1.38 6.82
N VAL A 110 0.67 1.63 5.99
CA VAL A 110 -0.73 1.74 6.38
C VAL A 110 -1.53 0.69 5.61
N ILE A 111 -2.32 -0.09 6.33
CA ILE A 111 -3.24 -1.08 5.76
C ILE A 111 -4.65 -0.50 5.85
N LEU A 112 -5.25 -0.26 4.69
CA LEU A 112 -6.62 0.20 4.54
C LEU A 112 -7.51 -1.00 4.18
N MET A 113 -8.29 -1.45 5.15
CA MET A 113 -9.30 -2.48 4.94
C MET A 113 -10.64 -1.84 4.65
N THR A 114 -10.81 -1.42 3.39
CA THR A 114 -12.05 -0.89 2.83
C THR A 114 -12.15 -1.33 1.37
N SER A 115 -13.37 -1.49 0.86
CA SER A 115 -13.63 -1.74 -0.56
C SER A 115 -14.02 -0.47 -1.32
N ASP A 116 -14.02 0.69 -0.67
CA ASP A 116 -14.45 1.94 -1.27
C ASP A 116 -13.31 2.58 -2.07
N THR A 117 -13.48 2.76 -3.37
CA THR A 117 -12.47 3.35 -4.26
C THR A 117 -12.23 4.84 -4.02
N ASP A 118 -13.11 5.50 -3.26
CA ASP A 118 -12.94 6.91 -2.86
C ASP A 118 -11.74 7.12 -1.92
N PHE A 119 -11.11 6.03 -1.44
CA PHE A 119 -9.85 6.07 -0.69
C PHE A 119 -8.60 6.15 -1.58
N VAL A 120 -8.68 6.06 -2.91
CA VAL A 120 -7.51 6.20 -3.80
C VAL A 120 -6.73 7.52 -3.55
N PRO A 121 -7.37 8.69 -3.39
CA PRO A 121 -6.69 9.91 -2.96
C PRO A 121 -5.94 9.76 -1.63
N VAL A 122 -6.47 9.00 -0.67
CA VAL A 122 -5.81 8.72 0.61
C VAL A 122 -4.56 7.85 0.39
N VAL A 123 -4.66 6.79 -0.42
CA VAL A 123 -3.52 5.96 -0.84
C VAL A 123 -2.40 6.85 -1.40
N ASN A 124 -2.74 7.73 -2.35
CA ASN A 124 -1.78 8.63 -2.98
C ASN A 124 -1.14 9.57 -1.95
N ARG A 125 -1.94 10.14 -1.05
CA ARG A 125 -1.45 11.03 0.02
C ARG A 125 -0.50 10.31 0.98
N LEU A 126 -0.76 9.06 1.32
CA LEU A 126 0.11 8.25 2.19
C LEU A 126 1.43 7.89 1.49
N GLN A 127 1.36 7.48 0.22
CA GLN A 127 2.53 7.15 -0.59
C GLN A 127 3.46 8.33 -0.82
N VAL A 128 2.89 9.52 -1.00
CA VAL A 128 3.66 10.76 -1.03
C VAL A 128 4.56 10.84 0.19
N ARG A 129 4.10 10.43 1.38
CA ARG A 129 4.89 10.43 2.63
C ARG A 129 5.88 9.27 2.74
N ASN A 130 6.13 8.55 1.67
CA ASN A 130 7.01 7.38 1.61
C ASN A 130 6.57 6.25 2.57
N LEU A 131 5.25 6.10 2.74
CA LEU A 131 4.62 4.94 3.37
C LEU A 131 4.20 3.95 2.29
N ASN A 132 4.37 2.66 2.55
CA ASN A 132 3.71 1.64 1.74
C ASN A 132 2.23 1.60 2.12
N VAL A 133 1.37 1.37 1.14
CA VAL A 133 -0.07 1.23 1.38
C VAL A 133 -0.52 -0.13 0.90
N ALA A 134 -1.11 -0.91 1.80
CA ALA A 134 -1.85 -2.11 1.45
C ALA A 134 -3.35 -1.78 1.45
N ALA A 135 -4.06 -2.08 0.38
CA ALA A 135 -5.50 -1.83 0.28
C ALA A 135 -6.27 -3.13 0.01
N MET A 136 -7.50 -3.22 0.53
CA MET A 136 -8.36 -4.36 0.27
C MET A 136 -9.10 -4.22 -1.07
N GLY A 137 -9.04 -5.27 -1.88
CA GLY A 137 -9.70 -5.33 -3.18
C GLY A 137 -10.68 -6.50 -3.25
N ASN A 138 -11.88 -6.23 -3.77
CA ASN A 138 -12.84 -7.26 -4.10
C ASN A 138 -12.51 -7.83 -5.51
N ASP A 139 -12.16 -9.11 -5.60
CA ASP A 139 -11.83 -9.80 -6.86
C ASP A 139 -13.06 -10.21 -7.71
N GLU A 140 -14.28 -9.94 -7.23
CA GLU A 140 -15.52 -10.07 -8.01
C GLU A 140 -15.93 -8.74 -8.69
N ASN A 141 -15.20 -7.65 -8.47
CA ASN A 141 -15.49 -6.36 -9.08
C ASN A 141 -14.22 -5.56 -9.44
N SER A 142 -14.40 -4.33 -9.93
CA SER A 142 -13.31 -3.46 -10.39
C SER A 142 -12.38 -2.95 -9.28
N THR A 143 -12.79 -3.03 -8.00
CA THR A 143 -12.04 -2.50 -6.85
C THR A 143 -10.63 -3.11 -6.77
N ALA A 144 -10.51 -4.42 -7.00
CA ALA A 144 -9.19 -5.08 -7.01
C ALA A 144 -8.30 -4.57 -8.16
N ALA A 145 -8.87 -4.27 -9.34
CA ALA A 145 -8.12 -3.71 -10.45
C ALA A 145 -7.62 -2.29 -10.15
N ILE A 146 -8.49 -1.46 -9.55
CA ILE A 146 -8.17 -0.10 -9.12
C ILE A 146 -7.06 -0.12 -8.08
N TYR A 147 -7.22 -0.84 -6.96
CA TYR A 147 -6.17 -0.84 -5.94
C TYR A 147 -4.87 -1.51 -6.39
N ARG A 148 -4.89 -2.44 -7.35
CA ARG A 148 -3.66 -2.94 -7.97
C ARG A 148 -2.90 -1.87 -8.75
N GLU A 149 -3.58 -0.82 -9.18
CA GLU A 149 -2.98 0.34 -9.84
C GLU A 149 -2.42 1.37 -8.89
N TYR A 150 -3.09 1.60 -7.76
CA TYR A 150 -2.74 2.69 -6.85
C TYR A 150 -1.95 2.24 -5.61
N ALA A 151 -2.27 1.09 -5.02
CA ALA A 151 -1.65 0.60 -3.79
C ALA A 151 -0.35 -0.19 -4.04
N ASP A 152 0.51 -0.27 -3.01
CA ASP A 152 1.76 -1.03 -3.08
C ASP A 152 1.54 -2.54 -2.92
N ASP A 153 0.55 -2.92 -2.09
CA ASP A 153 0.14 -4.30 -1.86
C ASP A 153 -1.40 -4.40 -1.88
N LEU A 154 -1.91 -5.57 -2.30
CA LEU A 154 -3.35 -5.81 -2.44
C LEU A 154 -3.78 -6.96 -1.54
N ILE A 155 -4.79 -6.72 -0.71
CA ILE A 155 -5.47 -7.75 0.09
C ILE A 155 -6.72 -8.18 -0.66
N LEU A 156 -6.69 -9.33 -1.31
CA LEU A 156 -7.86 -9.85 -2.03
C LEU A 156 -8.93 -10.34 -1.06
N ARG A 157 -10.21 -10.09 -1.37
CA ARG A 157 -11.37 -10.61 -0.60
C ARG A 157 -11.28 -12.12 -0.39
N SER A 158 -11.00 -12.89 -1.44
CA SER A 158 -10.85 -14.34 -1.38
C SER A 158 -9.73 -14.78 -0.43
N ALA A 159 -8.56 -14.14 -0.50
CA ALA A 159 -7.44 -14.41 0.39
C ALA A 159 -7.74 -14.03 1.86
N PHE A 160 -8.45 -12.92 2.07
CA PHE A 160 -8.87 -12.50 3.40
C PHE A 160 -9.92 -13.43 4.00
N ARG A 161 -10.88 -13.94 3.20
CA ARG A 161 -11.81 -14.98 3.64
C ARG A 161 -11.09 -16.25 4.10
N ALA A 162 -10.11 -16.72 3.34
CA ALA A 162 -9.29 -17.86 3.74
C ALA A 162 -8.48 -17.61 5.03
N ALA A 163 -8.23 -16.34 5.39
CA ALA A 163 -7.53 -15.98 6.61
C ALA A 163 -8.31 -16.28 7.89
N PHE A 164 -9.63 -16.48 7.82
CA PHE A 164 -10.44 -16.85 8.98
C PHE A 164 -10.11 -18.23 9.54
N ASP A 165 -9.62 -19.14 8.69
CA ASP A 165 -9.11 -20.45 9.10
C ASP A 165 -7.60 -20.46 9.34
N TYR A 166 -6.94 -19.30 9.29
CA TYR A 166 -5.50 -19.22 9.48
C TYR A 166 -5.09 -19.64 10.89
N GLN A 167 -4.20 -20.62 10.95
CA GLN A 167 -3.53 -21.04 12.16
C GLN A 167 -2.04 -20.74 12.04
N ARG A 168 -1.53 -19.89 12.95
CA ARG A 168 -0.10 -19.61 13.01
C ARG A 168 0.66 -20.92 13.25
N PRO A 169 1.60 -21.31 12.37
CA PRO A 169 2.37 -22.52 12.58
C PRO A 169 3.08 -22.45 13.93
N LYS A 170 2.91 -23.47 14.77
CA LYS A 170 3.66 -23.58 16.03
C LYS A 170 5.14 -23.57 15.69
N ALA A 171 5.90 -22.66 16.30
CA ALA A 171 7.34 -22.60 16.13
C ALA A 171 7.91 -23.96 16.54
N ARG A 172 8.33 -24.77 15.57
CA ARG A 172 9.08 -25.98 15.84
C ARG A 172 10.44 -25.51 16.33
N PHE A 173 10.72 -25.68 17.62
CA PHE A 173 12.09 -25.69 18.13
C PHE A 173 12.80 -26.87 17.45
N PHE A 174 13.35 -26.63 16.27
CA PHE A 174 14.23 -27.59 15.64
C PHE A 174 15.60 -27.48 16.29
N LYS A 175 15.99 -28.54 17.02
CA LYS A 175 17.40 -28.89 17.17
C LYS A 175 17.99 -28.92 15.75
N SER A 176 19.14 -28.28 15.60
CA SER A 176 19.92 -28.19 14.37
C SER A 176 20.11 -29.57 13.73
N GLY A 177 19.54 -29.71 12.54
CA GLY A 177 19.70 -30.85 11.66
C GLY A 177 19.09 -30.46 10.32
N ALA A 178 19.82 -29.62 9.58
CA ALA A 178 19.40 -29.17 8.26
C ALA A 178 19.56 -30.32 7.24
N PRO A 179 18.53 -30.67 6.47
CA PRO A 179 18.73 -31.14 5.11
C PRO A 179 18.91 -29.90 4.22
N ALA A 180 19.97 -29.91 3.40
CA ALA A 180 20.22 -28.86 2.43
C ALA A 180 19.02 -28.65 1.49
N PRO A 181 18.62 -27.41 1.17
CA PRO A 181 17.56 -27.17 0.20
C PRO A 181 18.01 -27.63 -1.19
N ALA A 182 17.19 -28.48 -1.81
CA ALA A 182 17.33 -28.82 -3.22
C ALA A 182 17.16 -27.56 -4.09
N PRO A 183 17.93 -27.41 -5.18
CA PRO A 183 17.91 -26.21 -6.01
C PRO A 183 16.58 -26.14 -6.77
N THR A 184 15.78 -25.10 -6.51
CA THR A 184 14.68 -24.74 -7.41
C THR A 184 15.22 -23.75 -8.45
N PRO A 185 14.92 -23.90 -9.75
CA PRO A 185 15.52 -23.07 -10.79
C PRO A 185 15.11 -21.60 -10.64
N ALA A 186 16.10 -20.71 -10.63
CA ALA A 186 15.86 -19.28 -10.77
C ALA A 186 15.19 -19.00 -12.13
N PRO A 187 14.17 -18.12 -12.22
CA PRO A 187 13.83 -17.49 -13.48
C PRO A 187 15.08 -16.82 -14.01
N ARG A 188 15.54 -17.29 -15.17
CA ARG A 188 16.72 -16.81 -15.88
C ARG A 188 16.55 -15.31 -16.14
N ALA A 189 17.25 -14.48 -15.38
CA ALA A 189 17.44 -13.09 -15.74
C ALA A 189 18.05 -13.05 -17.16
N PRO A 190 17.46 -12.35 -18.14
CA PRO A 190 18.12 -12.14 -19.41
C PRO A 190 19.44 -11.39 -19.14
N LYS A 191 20.52 -11.86 -19.77
CA LYS A 191 21.85 -11.24 -19.73
C LYS A 191 21.74 -9.74 -20.05
N PRO A 192 22.58 -8.88 -19.43
CA PRO A 192 22.55 -7.46 -19.71
C PRO A 192 22.90 -7.20 -21.18
N PRO A 193 22.11 -6.41 -21.92
CA PRO A 193 22.57 -5.77 -23.15
C PRO A 193 23.71 -4.80 -22.82
N PRO A 194 24.55 -4.42 -23.79
CA PRO A 194 25.69 -3.54 -23.56
C PRO A 194 25.23 -2.21 -22.98
N GLU A 195 26.10 -1.59 -22.15
CA GLU A 195 25.94 -0.27 -21.55
C GLU A 195 25.56 0.79 -22.59
N ARG A 196 24.26 0.93 -22.88
CA ARG A 196 23.71 2.17 -23.39
C ARG A 196 23.53 3.07 -22.18
N SER A 197 24.16 4.24 -22.25
CA SER A 197 24.38 5.17 -21.13
C SER A 197 23.18 5.26 -20.18
N VAL A 198 23.43 5.21 -18.88
CA VAL A 198 22.42 5.40 -17.82
C VAL A 198 21.61 6.70 -18.02
N ALA A 199 22.21 7.70 -18.69
CA ALA A 199 21.52 8.91 -19.14
C ALA A 199 20.31 8.61 -20.05
N SER A 200 20.46 7.70 -21.02
CA SER A 200 19.39 7.28 -21.95
C SER A 200 18.22 6.58 -21.23
N ALA A 201 18.49 5.86 -20.14
CA ALA A 201 17.46 5.19 -19.36
C ALA A 201 16.62 6.16 -18.51
N ILE A 202 17.24 7.20 -17.94
CA ILE A 202 16.52 8.24 -17.20
C ILE A 202 15.71 9.12 -18.16
N ASP A 203 16.21 9.41 -19.37
CA ASP A 203 15.44 10.13 -20.39
C ASP A 203 14.20 9.36 -20.82
N LEU A 204 14.35 8.07 -21.13
CA LEU A 204 13.21 7.21 -21.43
C LEU A 204 12.22 7.11 -20.25
N ALA A 205 12.74 6.99 -19.02
CA ALA A 205 11.91 7.00 -17.82
C ALA A 205 11.12 8.30 -17.68
N ALA A 206 11.73 9.44 -17.98
CA ALA A 206 11.07 10.73 -17.90
C ALA A 206 9.93 10.85 -18.92
N ASP A 207 10.14 10.37 -20.15
CA ASP A 207 9.09 10.37 -21.19
C ASP A 207 7.91 9.48 -20.79
N ARG A 208 8.17 8.27 -20.26
CA ARG A 208 7.11 7.38 -19.76
C ARG A 208 6.31 7.99 -18.62
N VAL A 209 6.96 8.74 -17.72
CA VAL A 209 6.27 9.43 -16.62
C VAL A 209 5.46 10.62 -17.13
N VAL A 210 5.93 11.35 -18.14
CA VAL A 210 5.14 12.40 -18.81
C VAL A 210 3.89 11.80 -19.45
N ASP A 211 4.00 10.71 -20.18
CA ASP A 211 2.85 10.07 -20.82
C ASP A 211 1.82 9.57 -19.80
N ALA A 212 2.30 8.96 -18.70
CA ALA A 212 1.43 8.57 -17.59
C ALA A 212 0.75 9.79 -16.95
N ALA A 213 1.47 10.91 -16.77
CA ALA A 213 0.94 12.13 -16.18
C ALA A 213 -0.11 12.81 -17.08
N LYS A 214 0.07 12.77 -18.41
CA LYS A 214 -0.92 13.26 -19.38
C LYS A 214 -2.23 12.49 -19.28
N GLY A 215 -2.15 11.15 -19.13
CA GLY A 215 -3.32 10.31 -18.93
C GLY A 215 -4.07 10.56 -17.61
N ALA A 216 -3.40 11.19 -16.63
CA ALA A 216 -3.98 11.52 -15.33
C ALA A 216 -4.69 12.89 -15.28
N LEU A 217 -4.80 13.60 -16.42
CA LEU A 217 -5.56 14.85 -16.56
C LEU A 217 -5.26 15.91 -15.47
N GLY A 218 -3.98 16.08 -15.13
CA GLY A 218 -3.52 17.05 -14.12
C GLY A 218 -3.54 16.54 -12.67
N ALA A 219 -4.05 15.34 -12.41
CA ALA A 219 -3.95 14.71 -11.09
C ALA A 219 -2.49 14.33 -10.76
N GLN A 220 -2.18 14.34 -9.46
CA GLN A 220 -0.89 13.85 -8.96
C GLN A 220 -0.79 12.34 -9.16
N LEU A 221 0.28 11.89 -9.81
CA LEU A 221 0.52 10.46 -10.01
C LEU A 221 0.80 9.75 -8.69
N SER A 222 0.17 8.58 -8.52
CA SER A 222 0.51 7.66 -7.43
C SER A 222 1.91 7.08 -7.62
N ARG A 223 2.49 6.57 -6.52
CA ARG A 223 3.79 5.91 -6.59
C ARG A 223 3.73 4.68 -7.50
N GLN A 224 2.65 3.91 -7.41
CA GLN A 224 2.47 2.69 -8.17
C GLN A 224 2.22 2.95 -9.66
N SER A 225 1.50 4.03 -10.00
CA SER A 225 1.34 4.49 -11.39
C SER A 225 2.69 4.84 -12.01
N VAL A 226 3.56 5.55 -11.26
CA VAL A 226 4.94 5.83 -11.71
C VAL A 226 5.74 4.55 -11.88
N VAL A 227 5.71 3.63 -10.91
CA VAL A 227 6.42 2.35 -10.99
C VAL A 227 5.96 1.55 -12.22
N ARG A 228 4.66 1.50 -12.48
CA ARG A 228 4.09 0.82 -13.66
C ARG A 228 4.53 1.48 -14.96
N ALA A 229 4.53 2.81 -15.05
CA ALA A 229 5.01 3.52 -16.23
C ALA A 229 6.48 3.20 -16.56
N LEU A 230 7.28 2.93 -15.53
CA LEU A 230 8.69 2.57 -15.63
C LEU A 230 8.94 1.07 -15.84
N HIS A 231 7.91 0.22 -15.78
CA HIS A 231 8.06 -1.19 -16.11
C HIS A 231 8.54 -1.34 -17.57
N GLY A 232 9.60 -2.12 -17.77
CA GLY A 232 10.22 -2.32 -19.08
C GLY A 232 11.25 -1.25 -19.47
N VAL A 233 11.46 -0.20 -18.67
CA VAL A 233 12.60 0.70 -18.86
C VAL A 233 13.89 -0.07 -18.51
N PRO A 234 14.90 -0.10 -19.41
CA PRO A 234 16.16 -0.79 -19.15
C PRO A 234 16.82 -0.31 -17.85
N GLY A 235 17.22 -1.27 -17.01
CA GLY A 235 17.86 -0.98 -15.71
C GLY A 235 16.91 -0.54 -14.60
N PHE A 236 15.59 -0.43 -14.84
CA PHE A 236 14.64 -0.09 -13.79
C PHE A 236 14.42 -1.29 -12.86
N SER A 237 14.65 -1.05 -11.56
CA SER A 237 14.32 -1.97 -10.47
C SER A 237 13.93 -1.14 -9.25
N THR A 238 13.04 -1.66 -8.41
CA THR A 238 12.66 -1.02 -7.14
C THR A 238 13.52 -1.47 -5.95
N THR A 239 14.38 -2.48 -6.16
CA THR A 239 15.25 -3.10 -5.13
C THR A 239 16.65 -3.39 -5.65
N GLY A 240 17.62 -3.54 -4.75
CA GLY A 240 19.02 -3.86 -5.09
C GLY A 240 19.91 -2.64 -5.30
N ALA A 241 21.17 -2.87 -5.70
CA ALA A 241 22.19 -1.83 -5.80
C ALA A 241 21.90 -0.77 -6.88
N SER A 242 21.21 -1.15 -7.96
CA SER A 242 20.77 -0.26 -9.04
C SER A 242 19.34 0.24 -8.86
N ALA A 243 18.76 0.13 -7.66
CA ALA A 243 17.38 0.54 -7.41
C ALA A 243 17.13 1.99 -7.83
N TRP A 244 15.95 2.20 -8.43
CA TRP A 244 15.47 3.48 -8.90
C TRP A 244 16.38 4.11 -9.96
N LEU A 245 16.84 3.32 -10.95
CA LEU A 245 17.81 3.74 -11.98
C LEU A 245 19.10 4.30 -11.35
N SER A 246 19.61 3.57 -10.36
CA SER A 246 20.79 3.96 -9.56
C SER A 246 20.65 5.29 -8.80
N GLN A 247 19.43 5.82 -8.64
CA GLN A 247 19.15 6.98 -7.80
C GLN A 247 19.00 6.61 -6.31
N GLY A 248 18.94 5.31 -6.00
CA GLY A 248 18.92 4.77 -4.64
C GLY A 248 17.60 4.95 -3.87
N SER A 249 16.70 5.83 -4.31
CA SER A 249 15.37 5.99 -3.72
C SER A 249 14.36 6.52 -4.74
N TYR A 250 13.08 6.20 -4.51
CA TYR A 250 11.96 6.72 -5.30
C TYR A 250 11.98 8.25 -5.37
N LYS A 251 12.23 8.91 -4.24
CA LYS A 251 12.32 10.38 -4.16
C LYS A 251 13.41 10.95 -5.08
N ARG A 252 14.62 10.39 -5.03
CA ARG A 252 15.75 10.87 -5.85
C ARG A 252 15.51 10.63 -7.34
N LEU A 253 14.86 9.51 -7.70
CA LEU A 253 14.42 9.27 -9.06
C LEU A 253 13.38 10.29 -9.53
N LEU A 254 12.35 10.57 -8.73
CA LEU A 254 11.31 11.52 -9.12
C LEU A 254 11.88 12.94 -9.30
N LEU A 255 12.82 13.34 -8.43
CA LEU A 255 13.56 14.60 -8.56
C LEU A 255 14.38 14.66 -9.86
N ALA A 256 15.07 13.56 -10.22
CA ALA A 256 15.85 13.49 -11.45
C ALA A 256 14.96 13.57 -12.71
N ILE A 257 13.81 12.87 -12.70
CA ILE A 257 12.82 12.90 -13.79
C ILE A 257 12.23 14.30 -13.94
N ALA A 258 11.74 14.90 -12.86
CA ALA A 258 11.15 16.24 -12.91
C ALA A 258 12.18 17.31 -13.32
N LYS A 259 13.46 17.15 -12.96
CA LYS A 259 14.53 18.05 -13.41
C LYS A 259 14.76 17.97 -14.93
N LYS A 260 14.53 16.82 -15.56
CA LYS A 260 14.71 16.61 -17.01
C LYS A 260 13.51 17.00 -17.86
N ARG A 261 12.31 17.05 -17.28
CA ARG A 261 11.05 17.44 -17.95
C ARG A 261 10.36 18.57 -17.19
N ARG A 262 11.10 19.64 -16.88
CA ARG A 262 10.58 20.80 -16.12
C ARG A 262 9.47 21.56 -16.87
N ASP A 263 9.47 21.43 -18.19
CA ASP A 263 8.48 21.94 -19.13
C ASP A 263 7.17 21.15 -19.13
N ALA A 264 7.20 19.86 -18.76
CA ALA A 264 6.04 18.98 -18.82
C ALA A 264 5.55 18.45 -17.46
N LEU A 265 6.40 18.48 -16.42
CA LEU A 265 6.09 17.94 -15.09
C LEU A 265 6.23 19.00 -14.00
N ARG A 266 5.17 19.13 -13.20
CA ARG A 266 5.18 19.87 -11.94
C ARG A 266 5.55 18.93 -10.80
N LEU A 267 6.63 19.26 -10.09
CA LEU A 267 7.04 18.54 -8.88
C LEU A 267 6.40 19.17 -7.65
N TYR A 268 5.83 18.33 -6.79
CA TYR A 268 5.35 18.72 -5.47
C TYR A 268 6.24 18.09 -4.39
N ALA A 269 6.74 18.90 -3.46
CA ALA A 269 7.50 18.47 -2.31
C ALA A 269 6.76 18.87 -1.02
N TYR A 270 6.71 17.95 -0.05
CA TYR A 270 5.96 18.14 1.19
C TYR A 270 6.89 18.22 2.40
N ARG A 271 6.43 18.89 3.47
CA ARG A 271 7.21 19.14 4.70
C ARG A 271 7.74 17.85 5.36
N ASN A 272 7.02 16.74 5.20
CA ASN A 272 7.41 15.41 5.70
C ASN A 272 8.40 14.66 4.78
N GLY A 273 8.97 15.34 3.78
CA GLY A 273 9.96 14.77 2.87
C GLY A 273 9.38 14.03 1.67
N GLY A 274 8.05 13.98 1.54
CA GLY A 274 7.36 13.34 0.44
C GLY A 274 7.45 14.06 -0.91
N VAL A 275 7.32 13.32 -2.02
CA VAL A 275 7.32 13.88 -3.38
C VAL A 275 6.31 13.19 -4.31
N CYS A 276 5.69 13.97 -5.21
CA CYS A 276 4.89 13.48 -6.35
C CYS A 276 5.01 14.41 -7.56
N VAL A 277 4.54 13.96 -8.72
CA VAL A 277 4.52 14.72 -9.98
C VAL A 277 3.11 14.76 -10.58
N ALA A 278 2.82 15.84 -11.32
CA ALA A 278 1.63 15.98 -12.17
C ALA A 278 2.01 16.62 -13.51
N TYR A 279 1.18 16.46 -14.53
CA TYR A 279 1.40 17.09 -15.84
C TYR A 279 1.17 18.61 -15.77
N LEU A 280 2.03 19.39 -16.43
CA LEU A 280 1.82 20.82 -16.65
C LEU A 280 0.97 20.99 -17.92
N SER A 281 -0.27 21.47 -17.79
CA SER A 281 -1.05 21.91 -18.96
C SER A 281 -0.52 23.26 -19.44
N ASN A 282 -0.57 23.50 -20.76
CA ASN A 282 -0.14 24.75 -21.38
C ASN A 282 -0.95 25.99 -20.96
N ASP A 283 -2.02 25.81 -20.16
CA ASP A 283 -2.85 26.91 -19.65
C ASP A 283 -2.30 27.55 -18.36
N GLU A 284 -1.20 27.04 -17.79
CA GLU A 284 -0.56 27.57 -16.56
C GLU A 284 0.90 28.04 -16.77
N ALA A 285 1.36 28.22 -18.01
CA ALA A 285 2.72 28.68 -18.34
C ALA A 285 2.87 30.20 -18.38
#